data_AF-A0A2I0NKU1-F1
#
_entry.id   AF-A0A2I0NKU1-F1
#
_cell.length_a   1.000
_cell.length_b   1.000
_cell.length_c   1.000
_cell.angle_alpha   90.00
_cell.angle_beta   90.00
_cell.angle_gamma   90.00
#
_symmetry.space_group_name_H-M   'P 1'
#
loop_
_entity.id
_entity.type
_entity.pdbx_description
1 polymer ?
#
loop_
_entity_poly.entity_id
_entity_poly.type
_entity_poly.pdbx_seq_one_letter_code
_entity_poly.pdbx_strand_id
1 'polypeptide(L)'
;MLQKIYWVEAHAEELALWEALIESGEEAKQTLDTIIQDSEKHKLLARKWLDKFGIEPPVSSPIGFPEKAFDFSGKDVAEMFKDILKYEILMKGMYEKLLNAEYEGCIKSLIPDENGQDGFFSWVKGLVNAEDKHVEMCRRNIGAFRRIMGK
;
A
#
# COMPACT_ATOMS: atom_id res chain seq x y z
N MET A 1 13.23 -1.03 -5.85
CA MET A 1 12.15 -0.67 -4.89
C MET A 1 10.81 -0.50 -5.58
N LEU A 2 10.70 0.37 -6.60
CA LEU A 2 9.43 0.62 -7.32
C LEU A 2 8.74 -0.62 -7.90
N GLN A 3 9.50 -1.58 -8.45
CA GLN A 3 8.92 -2.86 -8.88
C GLN A 3 8.29 -3.64 -7.71
N LYS A 4 8.89 -3.60 -6.52
CA LYS A 4 8.33 -4.25 -5.32
C LYS A 4 7.05 -3.56 -4.87
N ILE A 5 7.05 -2.23 -4.84
CA ILE A 5 5.87 -1.41 -4.54
C ILE A 5 4.73 -1.77 -5.50
N TYR A 6 4.99 -1.70 -6.80
CA TYR A 6 4.00 -2.05 -7.82
C TYR A 6 3.48 -3.48 -7.65
N TRP A 7 4.35 -4.45 -7.34
CA TRP A 7 3.93 -5.83 -7.12
C TRP A 7 2.98 -5.96 -5.93
N VAL A 8 3.26 -5.30 -4.81
CA VAL A 8 2.40 -5.36 -3.63
C VAL A 8 1.03 -4.76 -3.93
N GLU A 9 1.02 -3.53 -4.44
CA GLU A 9 -0.19 -2.80 -4.83
C GLU A 9 -1.05 -3.59 -5.82
N ALA A 10 -0.43 -4.19 -6.84
CA ALA A 10 -1.14 -4.85 -7.93
C ALA A 10 -1.47 -6.33 -7.72
N HIS A 11 -0.95 -6.96 -6.67
CA HIS A 11 -1.14 -8.40 -6.46
C HIS A 11 -1.42 -8.72 -5.00
N ALA A 12 -0.49 -8.40 -4.09
CA ALA A 12 -0.60 -8.88 -2.72
C ALA A 12 -1.72 -8.16 -1.95
N GLU A 13 -1.76 -6.83 -2.01
CA GLU A 13 -2.78 -6.04 -1.32
C GLU A 13 -4.13 -6.17 -2.02
N GLU A 14 -4.16 -6.04 -3.35
CA GLU A 14 -5.38 -6.17 -4.14
C GLU A 14 -6.07 -7.52 -3.90
N LEU A 15 -5.34 -8.64 -3.90
CA LEU A 15 -5.91 -9.96 -3.61
C LEU A 15 -6.44 -10.04 -2.17
N ALA A 16 -5.71 -9.50 -1.18
CA ALA A 16 -6.16 -9.49 0.20
C ALA A 16 -7.47 -8.71 0.38
N LEU A 17 -7.59 -7.55 -0.26
CA LEU A 17 -8.76 -6.70 -0.13
C LEU A 17 -10.00 -7.32 -0.78
N TRP A 18 -9.85 -7.93 -1.96
CA TRP A 18 -10.95 -8.62 -2.63
C TRP A 18 -11.44 -9.84 -1.86
N GLU A 19 -10.54 -10.68 -1.37
CA GLU A 19 -10.91 -11.84 -0.55
C GLU A 19 -11.60 -11.41 0.75
N ALA A 20 -11.11 -10.34 1.40
CA ALA A 20 -11.77 -9.81 2.59
C ALA A 20 -13.17 -9.26 2.27
N LEU A 21 -13.38 -8.63 1.11
CA LEU A 21 -14.68 -8.11 0.70
C LEU A 21 -15.68 -9.24 0.43
N ILE A 22 -15.23 -10.33 -0.19
CA ILE A 22 -16.05 -11.52 -0.44
C ILE A 22 -16.49 -12.15 0.88
N GLU A 23 -15.58 -12.36 1.82
CA GLU A 23 -15.87 -13.07 3.08
C GLU A 23 -16.68 -12.20 4.06
N SER A 24 -16.40 -10.89 4.15
CA SER A 24 -17.07 -9.98 5.09
C SER A 24 -18.45 -9.50 4.63
N GLY A 25 -18.78 -9.65 3.35
CA GLY A 25 -20.03 -9.16 2.77
C GLY A 25 -20.22 -7.65 3.01
N GLU A 26 -21.41 -7.24 3.49
CA GLU A 26 -21.74 -5.83 3.68
C GLU A 26 -21.10 -5.21 4.95
N GLU A 27 -20.60 -6.02 5.90
CA GLU A 27 -20.14 -5.52 7.21
C GLU A 27 -18.93 -4.59 7.11
N ALA A 28 -17.97 -4.92 6.24
CA ALA A 28 -16.76 -4.13 6.03
C ALA A 28 -16.74 -3.37 4.68
N LYS A 29 -17.79 -3.53 3.87
CA LYS A 29 -17.81 -3.13 2.46
C LYS A 29 -17.40 -1.69 2.22
N GLN A 30 -17.95 -0.74 2.97
CA GLN A 30 -17.61 0.68 2.77
C GLN A 30 -16.11 0.97 2.98
N THR A 31 -15.50 0.34 4.00
CA THR A 31 -14.07 0.54 4.29
C THR A 31 -13.23 -0.12 3.21
N LEU A 32 -13.55 -1.38 2.86
CA LEU A 32 -12.81 -2.13 1.85
C LEU A 32 -12.93 -1.48 0.46
N ASP A 33 -14.12 -1.04 0.05
CA ASP A 33 -14.33 -0.31 -1.21
C ASP A 33 -13.45 0.94 -1.29
N THR A 34 -13.29 1.66 -0.15
CA THR A 34 -12.44 2.85 -0.11
C THR A 34 -10.98 2.49 -0.30
N ILE A 35 -10.48 1.49 0.43
CA ILE A 35 -9.07 1.07 0.34
C ILE A 35 -8.78 0.51 -1.07
N ILE A 36 -9.66 -0.33 -1.62
CA ILE A 36 -9.53 -0.88 -2.98
C ILE A 36 -9.40 0.24 -4.01
N GLN A 37 -10.28 1.23 -3.98
CA GLN A 37 -10.26 2.34 -4.92
C GLN A 37 -8.98 3.20 -4.80
N ASP A 38 -8.43 3.34 -3.61
CA ASP A 38 -7.19 4.08 -3.39
C ASP A 38 -5.95 3.26 -3.81
N SER A 39 -5.88 1.97 -3.46
CA SER A 39 -4.82 1.04 -3.93
C SER A 39 -4.81 0.91 -5.46
N GLU A 40 -5.97 0.94 -6.13
CA GLU A 40 -6.03 1.00 -7.61
C GLU A 40 -5.33 2.25 -8.16
N LYS A 41 -5.53 3.42 -7.54
CA LYS A 41 -4.84 4.65 -7.92
C LYS A 41 -3.35 4.56 -7.63
N HIS A 42 -2.97 3.99 -6.50
CA HIS A 42 -1.57 3.79 -6.12
C HIS A 42 -0.85 2.92 -7.15
N LYS A 43 -1.43 1.77 -7.53
CA LYS A 43 -0.98 0.90 -8.62
C LYS A 43 -0.76 1.65 -9.93
N LEU A 44 -1.74 2.46 -10.37
CA LEU A 44 -1.63 3.24 -11.61
C LEU A 44 -0.51 4.27 -11.55
N LEU A 45 -0.31 4.91 -10.41
CA LEU A 45 0.76 5.88 -10.23
C LEU A 45 2.14 5.21 -10.18
N ALA A 46 2.25 4.08 -9.48
CA ALA A 46 3.47 3.27 -9.48
C ALA A 46 3.83 2.81 -10.89
N ARG A 47 2.83 2.37 -11.69
CA ARG A 47 3.02 2.01 -13.09
C ARG A 47 3.55 3.19 -13.92
N LYS A 48 2.93 4.36 -13.79
CA LYS A 48 3.36 5.58 -14.50
C LYS A 48 4.83 5.91 -14.24
N TRP A 49 5.30 5.74 -13.00
CA TRP A 49 6.70 6.00 -12.67
C TRP A 49 7.64 4.91 -13.19
N LEU A 50 7.24 3.64 -13.15
CA LEU A 50 7.97 2.56 -13.81
C LEU A 50 8.17 2.86 -15.31
N ASP A 51 7.09 3.24 -16.01
CA ASP A 51 7.14 3.59 -17.43
C ASP A 51 8.06 4.80 -17.69
N LYS A 52 7.98 5.85 -16.84
CA LYS A 52 8.85 7.04 -16.95
C LYS A 52 10.34 6.70 -16.76
N PHE A 53 10.65 5.67 -15.99
CA PHE A 53 12.02 5.18 -15.80
C PHE A 53 12.45 4.12 -16.82
N GLY A 54 11.58 3.72 -17.76
CA GLY A 54 11.85 2.61 -18.67
C GLY A 54 12.05 1.28 -17.95
N ILE A 55 11.41 1.10 -16.79
CA ILE A 55 11.50 -0.11 -15.99
C ILE A 55 10.24 -0.94 -16.24
N GLU A 56 10.41 -2.16 -16.73
CA GLU A 56 9.28 -3.07 -16.91
C GLU A 56 8.68 -3.48 -15.55
N PRO A 57 7.35 -3.60 -15.46
CA PRO A 57 6.70 -4.18 -14.30
C PRO A 57 7.16 -5.64 -14.07
N PRO A 58 7.26 -6.07 -12.81
CA PRO A 58 7.55 -7.47 -12.50
C PRO A 58 6.43 -8.39 -13.03
N VAL A 59 6.82 -9.44 -13.76
CA VAL A 59 5.93 -10.53 -14.23
C VAL A 59 5.82 -11.68 -13.22
N SER A 60 6.61 -11.63 -12.14
CA SER A 60 6.65 -12.64 -11.09
C SER A 60 7.03 -11.98 -9.76
N SER A 61 6.81 -12.71 -8.65
CA SER A 61 7.08 -12.22 -7.31
C SER A 61 8.53 -11.71 -7.18
N PRO A 62 8.75 -10.45 -6.80
CA PRO A 62 10.08 -9.91 -6.61
C PRO A 62 10.89 -10.70 -5.57
N ILE A 63 12.20 -10.82 -5.79
CA ILE A 63 13.09 -11.54 -4.88
C ILE A 63 12.96 -11.03 -3.44
N GLY A 64 12.74 -11.97 -2.53
CA GLY A 64 12.57 -11.72 -1.09
C GLY A 64 11.15 -11.33 -0.68
N PHE A 65 10.16 -11.42 -1.58
CA PHE A 65 8.75 -11.29 -1.23
C PHE A 65 8.14 -12.68 -1.01
N PRO A 66 7.47 -12.94 0.13
CA PRO A 66 6.86 -14.24 0.38
C PRO A 66 5.70 -14.48 -0.58
N GLU A 67 5.63 -15.67 -1.18
CA GLU A 67 4.41 -16.15 -1.81
C GLU A 67 3.42 -16.47 -0.68
N LYS A 68 2.36 -15.67 -0.58
CA LYS A 68 1.26 -15.89 0.35
C LYS A 68 -0.03 -16.03 -0.43
N ALA A 69 -0.77 -17.09 -0.13
CA ALA A 69 -2.20 -17.15 -0.41
C ALA A 69 -2.94 -16.42 0.72
N PHE A 70 -3.88 -15.56 0.35
CA PHE A 70 -4.83 -14.99 1.30
C PHE A 70 -6.00 -15.94 1.42
N ASP A 71 -6.24 -16.41 2.63
CA ASP A 71 -7.42 -17.18 2.97
C ASP A 71 -8.06 -16.51 4.19
N PHE A 72 -9.23 -15.94 3.96
CA PHE A 72 -10.05 -15.33 4.99
C PHE A 72 -11.21 -16.22 5.43
N SER A 73 -11.34 -17.43 4.88
CA SER A 73 -12.45 -18.34 5.20
C SER A 73 -12.55 -18.57 6.70
N GLY A 74 -13.73 -18.26 7.25
CA GLY A 74 -14.04 -18.48 8.66
C GLY A 74 -13.33 -17.53 9.63
N LYS A 75 -12.64 -16.49 9.15
CA LYS A 75 -12.15 -15.39 9.99
C LYS A 75 -13.26 -14.38 10.22
N ASP A 76 -13.20 -13.71 11.37
CA ASP A 76 -14.05 -12.53 11.59
C ASP A 76 -13.47 -11.28 10.91
N VAL A 77 -14.29 -10.23 10.77
CA VAL A 77 -13.89 -8.96 10.14
C VAL A 77 -12.65 -8.35 10.82
N ALA A 78 -12.55 -8.40 12.15
CA ALA A 78 -11.42 -7.83 12.87
C ALA A 78 -10.12 -8.60 12.59
N GLU A 79 -10.18 -9.92 12.42
CA GLU A 79 -9.06 -10.77 11.99
C GLU A 79 -8.62 -10.46 10.57
N MET A 80 -9.56 -10.26 9.64
CA MET A 80 -9.25 -9.84 8.27
C MET A 80 -8.50 -8.50 8.27
N PHE A 81 -9.02 -7.49 8.98
CA PHE A 81 -8.36 -6.18 9.06
C PHE A 81 -7.02 -6.20 9.77
N LYS A 82 -6.76 -7.12 10.71
CA LYS A 82 -5.42 -7.33 11.29
C LYS A 82 -4.42 -7.80 10.25
N ASP A 83 -4.84 -8.62 9.30
CA ASP A 83 -3.99 -9.10 8.23
C ASP A 83 -3.77 -8.03 7.16
N ILE A 84 -4.82 -7.31 6.75
CA ILE A 84 -4.73 -6.16 5.83
C ILE A 84 -3.80 -5.08 6.41
N LEU A 85 -3.95 -4.72 7.69
CA LEU A 85 -3.12 -3.72 8.37
C LEU A 85 -1.61 -3.97 8.24
N LYS A 86 -1.17 -5.23 8.15
CA LYS A 86 0.26 -5.55 7.98
C LYS A 86 0.79 -5.07 6.64
N TYR A 87 -0.04 -5.08 5.59
CA TYR A 87 0.31 -4.61 4.26
C TYR A 87 0.31 -3.10 4.19
N GLU A 88 -0.71 -2.44 4.74
CA GLU A 88 -0.75 -0.96 4.83
C GLU A 88 0.49 -0.41 5.57
N ILE A 89 0.90 -1.06 6.67
CA ILE A 89 2.14 -0.69 7.40
C ILE A 89 3.39 -0.94 6.54
N LEU A 90 3.43 -2.05 5.81
CA LEU A 90 4.54 -2.38 4.93
C LEU A 90 4.66 -1.35 3.79
N MET A 91 3.55 -1.04 3.13
CA MET A 91 3.47 -0.11 2.01
C MET A 91 3.83 1.29 2.43
N LYS A 92 3.27 1.77 3.55
CA LYS A 92 3.71 3.02 4.17
C LYS A 92 5.23 3.07 4.35
N GLY A 93 5.80 2.03 4.96
CA GLY A 93 7.25 1.97 5.20
C GLY A 93 8.08 1.90 3.91
N MET A 94 7.55 1.30 2.84
CA MET A 94 8.19 1.28 1.52
C MET A 94 8.18 2.67 0.87
N TYR A 95 7.09 3.41 0.99
CA TYR A 95 7.00 4.79 0.50
C TYR A 95 7.88 5.75 1.31
N GLU A 96 7.89 5.64 2.65
CA GLU A 96 8.77 6.42 3.51
C GLU A 96 10.25 6.19 3.17
N LYS A 97 10.65 4.96 2.83
CA LYS A 97 12.01 4.65 2.38
C LYS A 97 12.39 5.39 1.10
N LEU A 98 11.47 5.59 0.16
CA LEU A 98 11.74 6.37 -1.06
C LEU A 98 12.01 7.85 -0.77
N LEU A 99 11.57 8.36 0.38
CA LEU A 99 11.84 9.74 0.83
C LEU A 99 13.16 9.86 1.61
N ASN A 100 13.84 8.75 1.91
CA ASN A 100 15.10 8.79 2.64
C ASN A 100 16.24 9.33 1.75
N ALA A 101 17.18 10.04 2.35
CA ALA A 101 18.33 10.68 1.69
C ALA A 101 19.17 9.70 0.85
N GLU A 102 19.26 8.42 1.26
CA GLU A 102 19.92 7.37 0.51
C GLU A 102 19.31 7.17 -0.90
N TYR A 103 17.97 7.16 -0.98
CA TYR A 103 17.25 6.99 -2.23
C TYR A 103 17.05 8.32 -2.96
N GLU A 104 16.97 9.43 -2.24
CA GLU A 104 16.76 10.76 -2.82
C GLU A 104 17.84 11.11 -3.87
N GLY A 105 19.12 10.88 -3.55
CA GLY A 105 20.21 11.11 -4.50
C GLY A 105 20.12 10.26 -5.76
N CYS A 106 19.76 8.98 -5.61
CA CYS A 106 19.55 8.07 -6.72
C CYS A 106 18.36 8.50 -7.60
N ILE A 107 17.23 8.87 -6.97
CA ILE A 107 16.01 9.33 -7.66
C ILE A 107 16.28 10.62 -8.43
N LYS A 108 16.96 11.59 -7.82
CA LYS A 108 17.34 12.85 -8.49
C LYS A 108 18.29 12.62 -9.66
N SER A 109 19.14 11.60 -9.61
CA SER A 109 20.00 11.22 -10.74
C SER A 109 19.24 10.55 -11.89
N LEU A 110 18.12 9.87 -11.59
CA LEU A 110 17.27 9.18 -12.57
C LEU A 110 16.23 10.10 -13.21
N ILE A 111 15.83 11.18 -12.53
CA ILE A 111 14.90 12.18 -13.05
C ILE A 111 15.68 13.46 -13.37
N PRO A 112 15.98 13.76 -14.65
CA PRO A 112 16.89 14.83 -15.02
C PRO A 112 16.31 16.25 -14.81
N ASP A 113 14.99 16.39 -14.70
CA ASP A 113 14.32 17.68 -14.55
C ASP A 113 13.75 17.89 -13.14
N GLU A 114 13.90 19.11 -12.61
CA GLU A 114 13.48 19.49 -11.25
C GLU A 114 11.96 19.32 -11.04
N ASN A 115 11.15 19.71 -12.03
CA ASN A 115 9.70 19.51 -11.99
C ASN A 115 9.31 18.03 -11.85
N GLY A 116 10.04 17.14 -12.54
CA GLY A 116 9.88 15.70 -12.44
C GLY A 116 10.28 15.17 -11.08
N GLN A 117 11.37 15.67 -10.49
CA GLN A 117 11.81 15.30 -9.15
C GLN A 117 10.75 15.72 -8.10
N ASP A 118 10.30 16.97 -8.14
CA ASP A 118 9.26 17.48 -7.27
C ASP A 118 7.95 16.71 -7.43
N GLY A 119 7.59 16.39 -8.68
CA GLY A 119 6.44 15.55 -8.99
C GLY A 119 6.53 14.16 -8.37
N PHE A 120 7.72 13.54 -8.39
CA PHE A 120 7.96 12.24 -7.77
C PHE A 120 7.82 12.31 -6.25
N PHE A 121 8.53 13.24 -5.61
CA PHE A 121 8.52 13.33 -4.14
C PHE A 121 7.16 13.78 -3.60
N SER A 122 6.46 14.68 -4.31
CA SER A 122 5.09 15.06 -3.98
C SER A 122 4.15 13.86 -4.05
N TRP A 123 4.27 13.05 -5.11
CA TRP A 123 3.51 11.82 -5.25
C TRP A 123 3.78 10.83 -4.10
N VAL A 124 5.05 10.53 -3.79
CA VAL A 124 5.40 9.59 -2.70
C VAL A 124 4.86 10.09 -1.35
N LYS A 125 4.95 11.40 -1.06
CA LYS A 125 4.35 11.98 0.16
C LYS A 125 2.83 11.82 0.20
N GLY A 126 2.18 11.98 -0.95
CA GLY A 126 0.75 11.71 -1.10
C GLY A 126 0.38 10.27 -0.72
N LEU A 127 1.19 9.30 -1.18
CA LEU A 127 0.99 7.89 -0.86
C LEU A 127 1.21 7.58 0.61
N VAL A 128 2.29 8.09 1.24
CA VAL A 128 2.50 7.93 2.69
C VAL A 128 1.28 8.39 3.49
N ASN A 129 0.66 9.51 3.10
CA ASN A 129 -0.54 10.03 3.75
C ASN A 129 -1.80 9.18 3.49
N ALA A 130 -1.90 8.54 2.32
CA ALA A 130 -2.99 7.62 2.00
C ALA A 130 -2.89 6.34 2.83
N GLU A 131 -1.70 5.72 2.86
CA GLU A 131 -1.42 4.55 3.68
C GLU A 131 -1.66 4.81 5.18
N ASP A 132 -1.30 6.00 5.69
CA ASP A 132 -1.61 6.36 7.08
C ASP A 132 -3.13 6.37 7.36
N LYS A 133 -3.94 6.81 6.40
CA LYS A 133 -5.40 6.77 6.54
C LYS A 133 -5.92 5.32 6.50
N HIS A 134 -5.40 4.49 5.62
CA HIS A 134 -5.79 3.08 5.56
C HIS A 134 -5.42 2.34 6.86
N VAL A 135 -4.23 2.59 7.41
CA VAL A 135 -3.80 2.10 8.73
C VAL A 135 -4.81 2.50 9.81
N GLU A 136 -5.28 3.74 9.82
CA GLU A 136 -6.31 4.18 10.76
C GLU A 136 -7.66 3.49 10.54
N MET A 137 -8.09 3.33 9.29
CA MET A 137 -9.33 2.63 8.94
C MET A 137 -9.29 1.17 9.42
N CYS A 138 -8.18 0.47 9.17
CA CYS A 138 -7.97 -0.89 9.65
C CYS A 138 -8.03 -0.95 11.19
N ARG A 139 -7.32 -0.07 11.89
CA ARG A 139 -7.32 -0.03 13.37
C ARG A 139 -8.71 0.18 13.96
N ARG A 140 -9.54 1.03 13.34
CA ARG A 140 -10.93 1.26 13.76
C ARG A 140 -11.77 -0.01 13.63
N ASN A 141 -11.65 -0.73 12.51
CA ASN A 141 -12.39 -1.97 12.26
C ASN A 141 -11.89 -3.16 13.12
N ILE A 142 -10.63 -3.15 13.54
CA ILE A 142 -10.11 -4.12 14.53
C ILE A 142 -10.71 -3.88 15.93
N GLY A 143 -11.35 -2.73 16.18
CA GLY A 143 -11.80 -2.30 17.51
C GLY A 143 -10.70 -1.68 18.36
N ALA A 144 -9.54 -1.34 17.78
CA ALA A 144 -8.43 -0.70 18.47
C ALA A 144 -8.64 0.83 18.59
N PHE A 145 -9.69 1.27 19.29
CA PHE A 145 -9.72 2.65 19.77
C PHE A 145 -8.74 2.80 20.94
N ARG A 146 -7.89 3.83 20.84
CA ARG A 146 -6.88 4.22 21.84
C ARG A 146 -7.42 4.01 23.25
N ARG A 147 -6.68 3.25 24.06
CA ARG A 147 -6.82 3.24 25.52
C ARG A 147 -6.92 4.69 25.98
N ILE A 148 -8.09 5.12 26.45
CA ILE A 148 -8.18 6.38 27.19
C ILE A 148 -7.31 6.16 28.42
N MET A 149 -6.13 6.77 28.44
CA MET A 149 -5.30 6.83 29.64
C MET A 149 -6.04 7.78 30.60
N GLY A 150 -6.93 7.21 31.41
CA GLY A 150 -7.52 7.94 32.53
C GLY A 150 -6.44 8.26 33.56
N LYS A 151 -6.23 9.55 33.80
CA LYS A 151 -5.85 10.10 35.10
C LYS A 151 -6.68 11.35 35.35
#